data_AF-A0A957QWT7-F1
#
_entry.id   AF-A0A957QWT7-F1
#
_cell.length_a   1.000
_cell.length_b   1.000
_cell.length_c   1.000
_cell.angle_alpha   90.00
_cell.angle_beta   90.00
_cell.angle_gamma   90.00
#
_symmetry.space_group_name_H-M   'P 1'
#
loop_
_entity.id
_entity.type
_entity.pdbx_description
1 polymer ?
#
loop_
_entity_poly.entity_id
_entity_poly.type
_entity_poly.pdbx_seq_one_letter_code
_entity_poly.pdbx_strand_id
1 'polypeptide(L)'
;MNFLKFLRGPAMGTLAKFVISTGMLNKMVTLPLKSMADEVKAGAIWKGPGADTFVAVLMAEHVPASNVITGHVQSMHAHFIRSVQLIDDADARS
;
A
#
# COMPACT_ATOMS: atom_id res chain seq x y z
N MET A 1 35.46 -9.05 -2.80
CA MET A 1 34.05 -8.68 -2.99
C MET A 1 33.58 -8.02 -1.69
N ASN A 2 33.18 -6.74 -1.70
CA ASN A 2 32.81 -6.03 -0.47
C ASN A 2 31.47 -6.59 0.04
N PHE A 3 31.40 -7.03 1.30
CA PHE A 3 30.19 -7.61 1.90
C PHE A 3 28.97 -6.69 1.79
N LEU A 4 29.19 -5.37 1.85
CA LEU A 4 28.16 -4.35 1.66
C LEU A 4 27.56 -4.34 0.23
N LYS A 5 28.39 -4.56 -0.81
CA LYS A 5 27.93 -4.70 -2.20
C LYS A 5 27.10 -5.96 -2.40
N PHE A 6 27.39 -7.03 -1.65
CA PHE A 6 26.57 -8.25 -1.64
C PHE A 6 25.19 -8.00 -1.00
N LEU A 7 25.10 -7.24 0.09
CA LEU A 7 23.83 -6.92 0.76
C LEU A 7 22.94 -5.96 -0.05
N ARG A 8 23.54 -5.09 -0.87
CA ARG A 8 22.83 -4.12 -1.70
C ARG A 8 21.88 -4.78 -2.71
N GLY A 9 22.31 -5.86 -3.35
CA GLY A 9 21.53 -6.57 -4.38
C GLY A 9 20.17 -7.10 -3.86
N PRO A 10 20.16 -7.92 -2.80
CA PRO A 10 18.93 -8.38 -2.16
C PRO A 10 18.06 -7.23 -1.62
N ALA A 11 18.66 -6.18 -1.05
CA ALA A 11 17.92 -5.02 -0.56
C ALA A 11 17.17 -4.28 -1.68
N MET A 12 17.84 -4.04 -2.82
CA MET A 12 17.22 -3.46 -4.01
C MET A 12 16.15 -4.38 -4.64
N GLY A 13 16.40 -5.69 -4.66
CA GLY A 13 15.42 -6.68 -5.12
C GLY A 13 14.15 -6.69 -4.28
N THR A 14 14.27 -6.57 -2.96
CA THR A 14 13.14 -6.44 -2.04
C THR A 14 12.43 -5.09 -2.24
N LEU A 15 13.18 -4.01 -2.40
CA LEU A 15 12.62 -2.67 -2.64
C LEU A 15 11.74 -2.62 -3.90
N ALA A 16 12.21 -3.20 -5.01
CA ALA A 16 11.46 -3.27 -6.25
C ALA A 16 10.10 -3.99 -6.09
N LYS A 17 10.04 -5.04 -5.27
CA LYS A 17 8.80 -5.76 -4.96
C LYS A 17 7.82 -4.87 -4.18
N PHE A 18 8.30 -4.07 -3.23
CA PHE A 18 7.48 -3.16 -2.43
C PHE A 18 6.87 -2.00 -3.22
N VAL A 19 7.60 -1.45 -4.20
CA VAL A 19 7.09 -0.41 -5.11
C VAL A 19 5.86 -0.93 -5.87
N ILE A 20 5.92 -2.17 -6.35
CA ILE A 20 4.79 -2.82 -7.02
C ILE A 20 3.62 -2.99 -6.05
N SER A 21 3.88 -3.44 -4.81
CA SER A 21 2.83 -3.70 -3.82
C SER A 21 2.07 -2.43 -3.37
N THR A 22 2.76 -1.31 -3.15
CA THR A 22 2.15 -0.06 -2.63
C THR A 22 1.18 0.58 -3.62
N GLY A 23 1.60 0.76 -4.88
CA GLY A 23 0.74 1.32 -5.92
C GLY A 23 -0.44 0.42 -6.25
N MET A 24 -0.25 -0.90 -6.11
CA MET A 24 -1.26 -1.90 -6.42
C MET A 24 -2.32 -2.04 -5.32
N LEU A 25 -1.96 -1.92 -4.04
CA LEU A 25 -2.92 -1.98 -2.92
C LEU A 25 -3.99 -0.89 -2.99
N ASN A 26 -3.59 0.36 -3.21
CA ASN A 26 -4.54 1.46 -3.33
C ASN A 26 -5.46 1.29 -4.56
N LYS A 27 -4.90 0.77 -5.67
CA LYS A 27 -5.64 0.55 -6.94
C LYS A 27 -6.52 -0.69 -6.94
N MET A 28 -6.18 -1.74 -6.18
CA MET A 28 -6.93 -3.00 -6.16
C MET A 28 -7.92 -3.11 -5.00
N VAL A 29 -7.75 -2.30 -3.95
CA VAL A 29 -8.59 -2.40 -2.74
C VAL A 29 -9.31 -1.10 -2.47
N THR A 30 -8.60 -0.03 -2.11
CA THR A 30 -9.24 1.22 -1.66
C THR A 30 -10.08 1.88 -2.75
N LEU A 31 -9.57 1.99 -3.98
CA LEU A 31 -10.30 2.62 -5.08
C LEU A 31 -11.55 1.84 -5.51
N PRO A 32 -11.48 0.51 -5.72
CA PRO A 32 -12.67 -0.30 -6.01
C PRO A 32 -13.73 -0.24 -4.91
N LEU A 33 -13.32 -0.28 -3.63
CA LEU A 33 -14.27 -0.16 -2.51
C LEU A 33 -15.02 1.18 -2.56
N LYS A 34 -14.30 2.29 -2.76
CA LYS A 34 -14.95 3.62 -2.91
C LYS A 34 -15.88 3.66 -4.12
N SER A 35 -15.46 3.13 -5.26
CA SER A 35 -16.29 3.06 -6.47
C SER A 35 -17.58 2.27 -6.24
N MET A 36 -17.49 1.13 -5.55
CA MET A 36 -18.67 0.34 -5.18
C MET A 36 -19.62 1.12 -4.28
N ALA A 37 -19.10 1.82 -3.26
CA ALA A 37 -19.94 2.68 -2.42
C ALA A 37 -20.63 3.79 -3.22
N ASP A 38 -19.90 4.43 -4.15
CA ASP A 38 -20.43 5.50 -4.97
C ASP A 38 -21.52 5.01 -5.94
N GLU A 39 -21.35 3.83 -6.56
CA GLU A 39 -22.35 3.21 -7.43
C GLU A 39 -23.63 2.81 -6.68
N VAL A 40 -23.49 2.27 -5.47
CA VAL A 40 -24.62 1.93 -4.61
C VAL A 40 -25.32 3.20 -4.11
N LYS A 41 -24.56 4.23 -3.70
CA LYS A 41 -25.11 5.52 -3.26
C LYS A 41 -25.82 6.28 -4.36
N ALA A 42 -25.35 6.18 -5.60
CA ALA A 42 -26.03 6.72 -6.78
C ALA A 42 -27.37 5.99 -7.06
N GLY A 43 -27.61 4.86 -6.41
CA GLY A 43 -28.81 4.05 -6.56
C GLY A 43 -28.92 3.41 -7.95
N ALA A 44 -27.81 3.28 -8.68
CA ALA A 44 -27.82 2.73 -10.02
C ALA A 44 -28.07 1.21 -10.03
N ILE A 45 -27.59 0.51 -8.98
CA ILE A 45 -27.49 -0.96 -8.96
C ILE A 45 -28.27 -1.57 -7.78
N TRP A 46 -28.33 -0.86 -6.64
CA TRP A 46 -28.99 -1.33 -5.43
C TRP A 46 -29.54 -0.13 -4.64
N LYS A 47 -30.75 -0.26 -4.07
CA LYS A 47 -31.43 0.78 -3.27
C LYS A 47 -32.09 0.17 -2.02
N GLY A 48 -32.38 1.03 -1.05
CA GLY A 48 -33.12 0.71 0.17
C GLY A 48 -32.23 0.57 1.41
N PRO A 49 -32.81 0.28 2.59
CA PRO A 49 -32.11 0.33 3.87
C PRO A 49 -30.87 -0.57 3.95
N GLY A 50 -30.89 -1.71 3.25
CA GLY A 50 -29.72 -2.59 3.15
C GLY A 50 -28.56 -1.98 2.37
N ALA A 51 -28.86 -1.24 1.29
CA ALA A 51 -27.86 -0.52 0.50
C ALA A 51 -27.21 0.60 1.33
N ASP A 52 -28.02 1.34 2.08
CA ASP A 52 -27.54 2.41 2.97
C ASP A 52 -26.64 1.85 4.07
N THR A 53 -27.04 0.74 4.70
CA THR A 53 -26.25 0.04 5.73
C THR A 53 -24.94 -0.48 5.15
N PHE A 54 -24.97 -1.07 3.96
CA PHE A 54 -23.76 -1.53 3.28
C PHE A 54 -22.78 -0.39 3.00
N VAL A 55 -23.25 0.72 2.43
CA VAL A 55 -22.41 1.89 2.17
C VAL A 55 -21.84 2.44 3.48
N ALA A 56 -22.63 2.49 4.55
CA ALA A 56 -22.17 2.94 5.87
C ALA A 56 -21.03 2.07 6.41
N VAL A 57 -21.19 0.75 6.43
CA VAL A 57 -20.15 -0.19 6.91
C VAL A 57 -18.90 -0.15 6.03
N LEU A 58 -19.08 -0.08 4.70
CA LEU A 58 -17.96 -0.05 3.77
C LEU A 58 -17.12 1.22 3.95
N MET A 59 -17.76 2.37 4.14
CA MET A 59 -17.10 3.66 4.31
C MET A 59 -16.55 3.88 5.73
N ALA A 60 -17.19 3.33 6.75
CA ALA A 60 -16.78 3.49 8.15
C ALA A 60 -15.71 2.48 8.59
N GLU A 61 -15.68 1.28 8.01
CA GLU A 61 -14.81 0.19 8.49
C GLU A 61 -13.80 -0.23 7.42
N HIS A 62 -14.28 -0.55 6.20
CA HIS A 62 -13.45 -1.22 5.20
C HIS A 62 -12.47 -0.26 4.51
N VAL A 63 -12.93 0.92 4.09
CA VAL A 63 -12.07 1.94 3.47
C VAL A 63 -11.00 2.46 4.45
N PRO A 64 -11.32 2.75 5.73
CA PRO A 64 -10.29 3.10 6.70
C PRO A 64 -9.28 1.98 6.95
N ALA A 65 -9.72 0.73 7.09
CA ALA A 65 -8.83 -0.41 7.25
C ALA A 65 -7.87 -0.58 6.05
N SER A 66 -8.36 -0.41 4.82
CA SER A 66 -7.51 -0.48 3.62
C SER A 66 -6.47 0.65 3.57
N ASN A 67 -6.81 1.85 4.06
CA ASN A 67 -5.87 2.95 4.18
C ASN A 67 -4.77 2.67 5.22
N VAL A 68 -5.11 2.05 6.36
CA VAL A 68 -4.11 1.65 7.37
C VAL A 68 -3.11 0.65 6.79
N ILE A 69 -3.59 -0.39 6.09
CA ILE A 69 -2.72 -1.37 5.42
C ILE A 69 -1.83 -0.67 4.39
N THR A 70 -2.41 0.21 3.57
CA THR A 70 -1.65 0.98 2.57
C THR A 70 -0.55 1.81 3.23
N GLY A 71 -0.85 2.48 4.34
CA GLY A 71 0.11 3.25 5.13
C GLY A 71 1.25 2.40 5.69
N HIS A 72 0.95 1.19 6.21
CA HIS A 72 2.00 0.28 6.68
C HIS A 72 2.94 -0.17 5.55
N VAL A 73 2.40 -0.49 4.37
CA VAL A 73 3.23 -0.90 3.22
C VAL A 73 4.08 0.28 2.72
N GLN A 74 3.54 1.50 2.70
CA GLN A 74 4.31 2.71 2.38
C GLN A 74 5.42 2.98 3.40
N SER A 75 5.14 2.80 4.70
CA SER A 75 6.15 2.93 5.75
C SER A 75 7.27 1.90 5.57
N MET A 76 6.91 0.63 5.35
CA MET A 76 7.90 -0.43 5.09
C MET A 76 8.79 -0.10 3.88
N HIS A 77 8.19 0.40 2.79
CA HIS A 77 8.94 0.84 1.62
C HIS A 77 9.95 1.95 1.97
N ALA A 78 9.55 2.97 2.75
CA ALA A 78 10.45 4.02 3.20
C ALA A 78 11.60 3.49 4.08
N HIS A 79 11.32 2.54 4.99
CA HIS A 79 12.35 1.89 5.79
C HIS A 79 13.35 1.12 4.92
N PHE A 80 12.91 0.44 3.86
CA PHE A 80 13.83 -0.24 2.94
C PHE A 80 14.70 0.73 2.14
N ILE A 81 14.16 1.86 1.67
CA ILE A 81 14.96 2.93 1.04
C ILE A 81 16.05 3.38 2.01
N ARG A 82 15.67 3.64 3.27
CA ARG A 82 16.60 4.06 4.32
C ARG A 82 17.70 3.01 4.54
N SER A 83 17.36 1.72 4.58
CA SER A 83 18.34 0.65 4.73
C SER A 83 19.34 0.59 3.58
N VAL A 84 18.90 0.78 2.33
CA VAL A 84 19.79 0.85 1.16
C VAL A 84 20.73 2.05 1.26
N GLN A 85 20.21 3.22 1.63
CA GLN A 85 21.03 4.42 1.83
C GLN A 85 22.12 4.21 2.88
N LEU A 86 21.79 3.54 3.99
CA LEU A 86 22.77 3.23 5.04
C LEU A 86 23.88 2.28 4.55
N ILE A 87 23.55 1.33 3.67
CA ILE A 87 24.54 0.44 3.02
C ILE A 87 25.45 1.25 2.10
N ASP A 88 24.87 2.12 1.26
CA ASP A 88 25.62 2.95 0.31
C ASP A 88 26.54 3.96 1.05
N ASP A 89 26.05 4.59 2.14
CA ASP A 89 26.84 5.48 2.99
C ASP A 89 27.99 4.75 3.70
N ALA A 90 27.78 3.49 4.10
CA ALA A 90 28.81 2.67 4.72
C ALA A 90 29.89 2.24 3.71
N ASP A 91 29.50 1.84 2.49
CA ASP A 91 30.46 1.46 1.42
C ASP A 91 31.30 2.66 0.96
N ALA A 92 30.72 3.88 0.97
CA ALA A 92 31.45 5.10 0.63
C ALA A 92 32.52 5.52 1.66
N ARG A 93 32.45 4.99 2.89
CA ARG A 93 33.37 5.29 4.00
C ARG A 93 34.42 4.21 4.24
N SER A 94 34.31 3.08 3.55
CA SER A 94 35.22 1.92 3.63
C SER A 94 36.17 1.87 2.44
#